data_AF-A0A8T3MEI4-F1
#
_entry.id   AF-A0A8T3MEI4-F1
#
_cell.length_a   1.000
_cell.length_b   1.000
_cell.length_c   1.000
_cell.angle_alpha   90.00
_cell.angle_beta   90.00
_cell.angle_gamma   90.00
#
_symmetry.space_group_name_H-M   'P 1'
#
loop_
_entity.id
_entity.type
_entity.pdbx_description
1 polymer ?
#
loop_
_entity_poly.entity_id
_entity_poly.type
_entity_poly.pdbx_seq_one_letter_code
_entity_poly.pdbx_strand_id
1 'polypeptide(L)'
;MAARILSGRPDHARPLAVLDRLAPRPPRELVADQIARHTATGDVVLDLHGRGGWVARQALDVARRAISLESGPLARLLAELVLRPPDVDHLDAAWDELAVSPRHERTLRAAVESLFATSCPTCGSDAVADELTWVATASPETAGERDRLLRKLVRCGACADGPGGGETRPATVDEADVALALATPPDLAEVRAALRQRFPVPEDGAQLVTDLLGLHTDRQLVGLARLLEGIERELRAEPIEAALRLGFLQAVLPASRLGLGSGRLPSLRIASGRVSRPGSGSWRERSPWLAFEEGFVSVRGFVASLHVDIAGPVPARLGSDLASLADGHATAVMRVSTPAALGSMSEEAAALG
;
A
#
# COMPACT_ATOMS: atom_id res chain seq x y z
N MET A 1 15.80 6.95 26.25
CA MET A 1 14.95 6.87 25.05
C MET A 1 15.78 6.22 23.95
N ALA A 2 15.76 4.89 23.88
CA ALA A 2 16.59 4.13 22.95
C ALA A 2 15.73 3.67 21.77
N ALA A 3 16.15 4.06 20.57
CA ALA A 3 15.60 3.56 19.32
C ALA A 3 15.73 2.02 19.30
N ARG A 4 14.59 1.33 19.22
CA ARG A 4 14.55 -0.12 19.02
C ARG A 4 14.99 -0.39 17.58
N ILE A 5 16.26 -0.79 17.45
CA ILE A 5 16.81 -1.32 16.21
C ILE A 5 15.98 -2.55 15.83
N LEU A 6 15.23 -2.45 14.73
CA LEU A 6 14.60 -3.58 14.04
C LEU A 6 15.71 -4.44 13.42
N SER A 7 16.49 -5.15 14.24
CA SER A 7 17.44 -6.18 13.79
C SER A 7 16.68 -7.47 13.48
N GLY A 8 15.86 -7.43 12.44
CA GLY A 8 15.58 -8.61 11.64
C GLY A 8 16.71 -8.78 10.63
N ARG A 9 17.27 -9.99 10.52
CA ARG A 9 18.13 -10.39 9.38
C ARG A 9 17.51 -9.91 8.06
N PRO A 10 18.30 -9.59 7.02
CA PRO A 10 17.76 -9.37 5.69
C PRO A 10 17.21 -10.70 5.17
N ASP A 11 15.98 -11.02 5.55
CA ASP A 11 15.16 -12.02 4.89
C ASP A 11 15.06 -11.49 3.46
N HIS A 12 15.66 -12.22 2.50
CA HIS A 12 15.70 -11.87 1.07
C HIS A 12 14.44 -11.10 0.70
N ALA A 13 14.59 -9.82 0.36
CA ALA A 13 13.50 -8.86 0.26
C ALA A 13 12.26 -9.55 -0.27
N ARG A 14 11.32 -9.87 0.65
CA ARG A 14 10.12 -10.57 0.23
C ARG A 14 9.50 -9.66 -0.80
N PRO A 15 9.28 -10.13 -2.03
CA PRO A 15 8.67 -9.30 -3.02
C PRO A 15 7.35 -8.77 -2.44
N LEU A 16 7.02 -7.54 -2.81
CA LEU A 16 5.73 -6.96 -2.49
C LEU A 16 4.67 -7.87 -3.11
N ALA A 17 4.10 -8.79 -2.35
CA ALA A 17 3.38 -9.96 -2.88
C ALA A 17 2.20 -9.58 -3.79
N VAL A 18 1.60 -8.42 -3.54
CA VAL A 18 0.58 -7.81 -4.41
C VAL A 18 1.17 -7.37 -5.75
N LEU A 19 2.36 -6.78 -5.75
CA LEU A 19 3.03 -6.28 -6.95
C LEU A 19 3.66 -7.40 -7.77
N ASP A 20 4.15 -8.48 -7.17
CA ASP A 20 4.67 -9.64 -7.91
C ASP A 20 3.65 -10.27 -8.85
N ARG A 21 2.36 -10.22 -8.47
CA ARG A 21 1.27 -10.69 -9.33
C ARG A 21 0.95 -9.72 -10.46
N LEU A 22 1.12 -8.41 -10.23
CA LEU A 22 0.73 -7.37 -11.18
C LEU A 22 1.85 -7.00 -12.16
N ALA A 23 3.08 -6.94 -11.63
CA ALA A 23 4.27 -6.41 -12.25
C ALA A 23 5.51 -7.24 -11.85
N PRO A 24 5.58 -8.53 -12.23
CA PRO A 24 6.71 -9.39 -11.91
C PRO A 24 7.99 -8.81 -12.50
N ARG A 25 9.06 -8.83 -11.70
CA ARG A 25 10.39 -8.39 -12.15
C ARG A 25 10.91 -9.35 -13.24
N PRO A 26 11.22 -8.86 -14.46
CA PRO A 26 11.83 -9.71 -15.48
C PRO A 26 13.27 -10.10 -15.08
N PRO A 27 13.79 -11.24 -15.57
CA PRO A 27 15.19 -11.62 -15.35
C PRO A 27 16.14 -10.52 -15.84
N ARG A 28 16.97 -9.98 -14.93
CA ARG A 28 17.81 -8.80 -15.20
C ARG A 28 18.74 -9.02 -16.39
N GLU A 29 19.46 -10.13 -16.39
CA GLU A 29 20.47 -10.48 -17.39
C GLU A 29 19.85 -10.56 -18.78
N LEU A 30 18.67 -11.17 -18.89
CA LEU A 30 17.96 -11.28 -20.17
C LEU A 30 17.59 -9.90 -20.73
N VAL A 31 17.09 -8.99 -19.89
CA VAL A 31 16.75 -7.63 -20.32
C VAL A 31 17.99 -6.84 -20.70
N ALA A 32 19.03 -6.88 -19.86
CA ALA A 32 20.30 -6.18 -20.11
C ALA A 32 20.95 -6.65 -21.42
N ASP A 33 20.99 -7.96 -21.67
CA ASP A 33 21.55 -8.51 -22.91
C ASP A 33 20.75 -8.11 -24.15
N GLN A 34 19.43 -7.98 -24.04
CA GLN A 34 18.60 -7.51 -25.16
C GLN A 34 18.86 -6.03 -25.45
N ILE A 35 18.93 -5.20 -24.42
CA ILE A 35 19.25 -3.77 -24.57
C ILE A 35 20.66 -3.62 -25.17
N ALA A 36 21.65 -4.33 -24.65
CA ALA A 36 23.04 -4.25 -25.12
C ALA A 36 23.20 -4.70 -26.58
N ARG A 37 22.43 -5.71 -27.02
CA ARG A 37 22.45 -6.20 -28.41
C ARG A 37 21.84 -5.25 -29.43
N HIS A 38 20.85 -4.46 -29.02
CA HIS A 38 20.02 -3.68 -29.95
C HIS A 38 20.19 -2.16 -29.80
N THR A 39 21.02 -1.69 -28.87
CA THR A 39 21.22 -0.26 -28.62
C THR A 39 22.66 0.08 -28.31
N ALA A 40 23.07 1.31 -28.63
CA ALA A 40 24.30 1.94 -28.18
C ALA A 40 24.06 2.84 -26.95
N THR A 41 25.13 3.30 -26.31
CA THR A 41 25.06 4.28 -25.23
C THR A 41 24.35 5.56 -25.71
N GLY A 42 23.44 6.09 -24.89
CA GLY A 42 22.66 7.28 -25.21
C GLY A 42 21.40 7.04 -26.04
N ASP A 43 21.23 5.85 -26.63
CA ASP A 43 19.99 5.47 -27.31
C ASP A 43 18.79 5.47 -26.35
N VAL A 44 17.59 5.53 -26.91
CA VAL A 44 16.34 5.48 -26.16
C VAL A 44 15.74 4.09 -26.23
N VAL A 45 15.49 3.48 -25.07
CA VAL A 45 14.74 2.21 -24.96
C VAL A 45 13.28 2.53 -24.69
N LEU A 46 12.39 2.04 -25.55
CA LEU A 46 10.94 2.20 -25.42
C LEU A 46 10.31 0.91 -24.91
N ASP A 47 9.66 0.99 -23.75
CA ASP A 47 8.83 -0.08 -23.20
C ASP A 47 7.34 0.30 -23.29
N LEU A 48 6.64 -0.30 -24.27
CA LEU A 48 5.22 -0.02 -24.53
C LEU A 48 4.25 -0.69 -23.53
N HIS A 49 4.74 -1.67 -22.77
CA HIS A 49 3.93 -2.47 -21.85
C HIS A 49 4.58 -2.53 -20.47
N GLY A 50 5.03 -1.37 -20.01
CA GLY A 50 5.65 -1.17 -18.72
C GLY A 50 4.86 -1.81 -17.59
N ARG A 51 5.60 -2.54 -16.75
CA ARG A 51 5.10 -3.16 -15.54
C ARG A 51 6.07 -2.88 -14.40
N GLY A 52 6.06 -1.66 -13.90
CA GLY A 52 6.87 -1.27 -12.74
C GLY A 52 8.26 -0.75 -13.08
N GLY A 53 8.49 -0.21 -14.28
CA GLY A 53 9.73 0.49 -14.60
C GLY A 53 10.98 -0.38 -14.72
N TRP A 54 10.85 -1.71 -14.69
CA TRP A 54 12.00 -2.62 -14.67
C TRP A 54 12.87 -2.54 -15.92
N VAL A 55 12.27 -2.47 -17.12
CA VAL A 55 13.01 -2.34 -18.38
C VAL A 55 13.68 -0.98 -18.47
N ALA A 56 12.96 0.08 -18.10
CA ALA A 56 13.52 1.43 -18.04
C ALA A 56 14.71 1.50 -17.09
N ARG A 57 14.64 0.86 -15.92
CA ARG A 57 15.77 0.79 -14.99
C ARG A 57 16.99 0.14 -15.61
N GLN A 58 16.82 -1.00 -16.27
CA GLN A 58 17.92 -1.70 -16.92
C GLN A 58 18.53 -0.88 -18.06
N ALA A 59 17.71 -0.13 -18.81
CA ALA A 59 18.21 0.80 -19.82
C ALA A 59 19.08 1.89 -19.19
N LEU A 60 18.64 2.48 -18.08
CA LEU A 60 19.41 3.48 -17.35
C LEU A 60 20.72 2.90 -16.78
N ASP A 61 20.69 1.68 -16.23
CA ASP A 61 21.85 0.99 -15.67
C ASP A 61 22.99 0.82 -16.71
N VAL A 62 22.63 0.66 -17.99
CA VAL A 62 23.59 0.64 -19.10
C VAL A 62 23.68 1.98 -19.85
N ALA A 63 23.37 3.11 -19.22
CA ALA A 63 23.53 4.45 -19.81
C ALA A 63 22.75 4.68 -21.12
N ARG A 64 21.54 4.10 -21.24
CA ARG A 64 20.53 4.48 -22.22
C ARG A 64 19.53 5.43 -21.57
N ARG A 65 18.73 6.11 -22.38
CA ARG A 65 17.52 6.82 -21.95
C ARG A 65 16.33 5.88 -22.04
N ALA A 66 15.24 6.16 -21.33
CA ALA A 66 14.08 5.29 -21.32
C ALA A 66 12.76 6.04 -21.53
N ILE A 67 11.84 5.42 -22.26
CA ILE A 67 10.43 5.78 -22.28
C ILE A 67 9.66 4.55 -21.81
N SER A 68 8.82 4.71 -20.78
CA SER A 68 8.01 3.62 -20.26
C SER A 68 6.53 3.97 -20.23
N LEU A 69 5.74 3.15 -20.92
CA LEU A 69 4.29 3.19 -20.94
C LEU A 69 3.74 2.13 -20.00
N GLU A 70 3.44 2.55 -18.79
CA GLU A 70 3.01 1.69 -17.71
C GLU A 70 1.55 1.27 -17.90
N SER A 71 1.30 -0.03 -17.80
CA SER A 71 0.00 -0.68 -18.03
C SER A 71 -1.16 -0.17 -17.15
N GLY A 72 -0.88 0.56 -16.08
CA GLY A 72 -1.89 1.19 -15.24
C GLY A 72 -1.29 2.06 -14.14
N PRO A 73 -2.13 2.78 -13.37
CA PRO A 73 -1.66 3.67 -12.30
C PRO A 73 -0.82 2.97 -11.23
N LEU A 74 -1.15 1.72 -10.89
CA LEU A 74 -0.38 0.93 -9.92
C LEU A 74 1.01 0.55 -10.45
N ALA A 75 1.11 0.19 -11.74
CA ALA A 75 2.39 -0.09 -12.38
C ALA A 75 3.24 1.19 -12.46
N ARG A 76 2.61 2.34 -12.78
CA ARG A 76 3.26 3.66 -12.77
C ARG A 76 3.77 4.07 -11.38
N LEU A 77 3.01 3.76 -10.33
CA LEU A 77 3.40 4.00 -8.94
C LEU A 77 4.60 3.12 -8.53
N LEU A 78 4.62 1.85 -8.91
CA LEU A 78 5.79 1.00 -8.69
C LEU A 78 7.01 1.50 -9.47
N ALA A 79 6.80 1.88 -10.73
CA ALA A 79 7.87 2.36 -11.59
C ALA A 79 8.52 3.65 -11.05
N GLU A 80 7.74 4.52 -10.40
CA GLU A 80 8.23 5.69 -9.67
C GLU A 80 9.30 5.30 -8.64
N LEU A 81 8.96 4.31 -7.81
CA LEU A 81 9.84 3.81 -6.77
C LEU A 81 11.05 3.06 -7.33
N VAL A 82 10.86 2.29 -8.41
CA VAL A 82 11.93 1.52 -9.06
C VAL A 82 12.96 2.44 -9.71
N LEU A 83 12.55 3.51 -10.37
CA LEU A 83 13.47 4.41 -11.09
C LEU A 83 14.11 5.48 -10.21
N ARG A 84 13.43 5.89 -9.14
CA ARG A 84 13.92 6.89 -8.18
C ARG A 84 13.77 6.37 -6.74
N PRO A 85 14.44 5.28 -6.34
CA PRO A 85 14.29 4.78 -4.97
C PRO A 85 14.73 5.87 -3.97
N PRO A 86 13.92 6.18 -2.94
CA PRO A 86 14.30 7.14 -1.92
C PRO A 86 15.40 6.55 -1.05
N ASP A 87 16.24 7.40 -0.49
CA ASP A 87 17.14 6.98 0.59
C ASP A 87 16.35 6.39 1.76
N VAL A 88 16.86 5.31 2.35
CA VAL A 88 16.15 4.55 3.39
C VAL A 88 16.03 5.35 4.69
N ASP A 89 17.01 6.16 5.03
CA ASP A 89 16.98 6.97 6.26
C ASP A 89 15.98 8.11 6.10
N HIS A 90 15.92 8.75 4.92
CA HIS A 90 14.88 9.73 4.60
C HIS A 90 13.46 9.11 4.59
N LEU A 91 13.34 7.87 4.13
CA LEU A 91 12.07 7.15 4.16
C LEU A 91 11.64 6.82 5.60
N ASP A 92 12.58 6.40 6.46
CA ASP A 92 12.31 6.14 7.88
C ASP A 92 11.93 7.44 8.62
N ALA A 93 12.62 8.55 8.35
CA ALA A 93 12.27 9.85 8.90
C ALA A 93 10.86 10.31 8.46
N ALA A 94 10.51 10.08 7.18
CA ALA A 94 9.18 10.37 6.66
C ALA A 94 8.09 9.55 7.36
N TRP A 95 8.34 8.26 7.60
CA TRP A 95 7.42 7.40 8.36
C TRP A 95 7.21 7.89 9.79
N ASP A 96 8.29 8.24 10.49
CA ASP A 96 8.21 8.73 11.87
C ASP A 96 7.44 10.06 11.95
N GLU A 97 7.70 10.98 11.00
CA GLU A 97 6.98 12.24 10.85
C GLU A 97 5.48 12.00 10.62
N LEU A 98 5.12 11.09 9.71
CA LEU A 98 3.73 10.74 9.42
C LEU A 98 3.03 10.18 10.66
N ALA A 99 3.72 9.34 11.44
CA ALA A 99 3.16 8.75 12.65
C ALA A 99 2.82 9.78 13.74
N VAL A 100 3.65 10.83 13.86
CA VAL A 100 3.46 11.91 14.84
C VAL A 100 2.68 13.10 14.29
N SER A 101 2.28 13.07 13.01
CA SER A 101 1.63 14.21 12.38
C SER A 101 0.29 14.55 13.04
N PRO A 102 -0.03 15.84 13.20
CA PRO A 102 -1.18 16.25 13.99
C PRO A 102 -2.52 15.88 13.31
N ARG A 103 -3.42 15.35 14.13
CA ARG A 103 -4.82 15.06 13.81
C ARG A 103 -5.70 15.47 15.00
N HIS A 104 -6.22 16.69 14.92
CA HIS A 104 -6.91 17.35 16.03
C HIS A 104 -6.03 17.34 17.30
N GLU A 105 -6.50 16.75 18.38
CA GLU A 105 -5.82 16.68 19.68
C GLU A 105 -4.85 15.48 19.80
N ARG A 106 -4.68 14.69 18.74
CA ARG A 106 -3.88 13.44 18.73
C ARG A 106 -2.89 13.43 17.58
N THR A 107 -1.92 12.53 17.63
CA THR A 107 -1.11 12.18 16.45
C THR A 107 -1.93 11.28 15.52
N LEU A 108 -1.52 11.18 14.25
CA LEU A 108 -2.15 10.29 13.28
C LEU A 108 -2.16 8.83 13.77
N ARG A 109 -1.03 8.32 14.27
CA ARG A 109 -0.94 6.97 14.86
C ARG A 109 -1.98 6.79 15.96
N ALA A 110 -2.00 7.66 16.96
CA ALA A 110 -2.92 7.56 18.09
C ALA A 110 -4.39 7.69 17.66
N ALA A 111 -4.69 8.54 16.67
CA ALA A 111 -6.04 8.69 16.14
C ALA A 111 -6.54 7.42 15.44
N VAL A 112 -5.69 6.71 14.69
CA VAL A 112 -6.05 5.45 14.03
C VAL A 112 -6.11 4.30 15.05
N GLU A 113 -5.11 4.19 15.94
CA GLU A 113 -5.05 3.15 16.97
C GLU A 113 -6.22 3.21 17.96
N SER A 114 -6.72 4.41 18.28
CA SER A 114 -7.85 4.58 19.19
C SER A 114 -9.16 3.93 18.70
N LEU A 115 -9.28 3.66 17.41
CA LEU A 115 -10.40 2.91 16.83
C LEU A 115 -10.38 1.41 17.22
N PHE A 116 -9.23 0.95 17.69
CA PHE A 116 -8.94 -0.42 18.12
C PHE A 116 -8.46 -0.46 19.59
N ALA A 117 -8.77 0.58 20.38
CA ALA A 117 -8.41 0.64 21.78
C ALA A 117 -9.02 -0.53 22.57
N THR A 118 -8.24 -1.09 23.49
CA THR A 118 -8.65 -2.20 24.35
C THR A 118 -7.80 -2.21 25.63
N SER A 119 -8.15 -3.04 26.60
CA SER A 119 -7.36 -3.23 27.82
C SER A 119 -6.43 -4.44 27.69
N CYS A 120 -5.20 -4.31 28.20
CA CYS A 120 -4.26 -5.42 28.26
C CYS A 120 -4.76 -6.50 29.25
N PRO A 121 -4.86 -7.78 28.85
CA PRO A 121 -5.29 -8.85 29.76
C PRO A 121 -4.27 -9.15 30.87
N THR A 122 -3.02 -8.69 30.73
CA THR A 122 -1.93 -8.97 31.68
C THR A 122 -1.80 -7.89 32.75
N CYS A 123 -1.72 -6.62 32.35
CA CYS A 123 -1.47 -5.50 33.27
C CYS A 123 -2.66 -4.54 33.42
N GLY A 124 -3.75 -4.72 32.65
CA GLY A 124 -4.92 -3.85 32.68
C GLY A 124 -4.72 -2.47 32.04
N SER A 125 -3.51 -2.12 31.60
CA SER A 125 -3.22 -0.84 30.94
C SER A 125 -3.85 -0.75 29.56
N ASP A 126 -3.99 0.48 29.06
CA ASP A 126 -4.42 0.77 27.69
C ASP A 126 -3.52 0.04 26.66
N ALA A 127 -4.17 -0.55 25.68
CA ALA A 127 -3.55 -1.34 24.62
C ALA A 127 -4.33 -1.17 23.31
N VAL A 128 -3.78 -1.74 22.24
CA VAL A 128 -4.41 -1.75 20.91
C VAL A 128 -4.63 -3.19 20.47
N ALA A 129 -5.83 -3.47 19.98
CA ALA A 129 -6.12 -4.73 19.33
C ALA A 129 -5.46 -4.75 17.93
N ASP A 130 -4.46 -5.61 17.76
CA ASP A 130 -3.81 -5.87 16.47
C ASP A 130 -4.81 -6.52 15.49
N GLU A 131 -5.62 -7.45 16.01
CA GLU A 131 -6.60 -8.22 15.24
C GLU A 131 -7.80 -8.64 16.10
N LEU A 132 -8.97 -8.70 15.46
CA LEU A 132 -10.24 -9.13 16.04
C LEU A 132 -10.83 -10.22 15.14
N THR A 133 -11.25 -11.33 15.72
CA THR A 133 -11.87 -12.43 14.97
C THR A 133 -13.38 -12.40 15.15
N TRP A 134 -14.08 -12.37 14.03
CA TRP A 134 -15.53 -12.38 13.95
C TRP A 134 -16.03 -13.73 13.46
N VAL A 135 -17.19 -14.17 13.93
CA VAL A 135 -17.90 -15.35 13.44
C VAL A 135 -19.27 -14.96 12.92
N ALA A 136 -19.63 -15.44 11.73
CA ALA A 136 -20.96 -15.24 11.20
C ALA A 136 -21.93 -16.10 12.03
N THR A 137 -22.93 -15.47 12.63
CA THR A 137 -23.99 -16.18 13.36
C THR A 137 -25.31 -16.03 12.61
N ALA A 138 -25.96 -17.16 12.35
CA ALA A 138 -27.33 -17.18 11.86
C ALA A 138 -28.24 -16.79 13.03
N SER A 139 -28.99 -15.69 12.87
CA SER A 139 -30.04 -15.32 13.82
C SER A 139 -31.35 -15.99 13.39
N PRO A 140 -32.01 -16.80 14.23
CA PRO A 140 -33.32 -17.36 13.91
C PRO A 140 -34.45 -16.32 13.93
N GLU A 141 -34.21 -15.12 14.48
CA GLU A 141 -35.25 -14.11 14.77
C GLU A 141 -35.21 -12.89 13.84
N THR A 142 -34.14 -12.76 13.05
CA THR A 142 -33.96 -11.69 12.06
C THR A 142 -33.44 -12.35 10.79
N ALA A 143 -34.07 -12.07 9.64
CA ALA A 143 -33.64 -12.58 8.34
C ALA A 143 -32.31 -11.92 7.89
N GLY A 144 -31.26 -12.05 8.70
CA GLY A 144 -29.94 -11.49 8.48
C GLY A 144 -28.89 -12.19 9.37
N GLU A 145 -27.74 -12.47 8.76
CA GLU A 145 -26.54 -12.89 9.48
C GLU A 145 -26.03 -11.74 10.35
N ARG A 146 -25.69 -12.00 11.62
CA ARG A 146 -25.00 -11.05 12.48
C ARG A 146 -23.61 -11.59 12.82
N ASP A 147 -22.59 -10.76 12.66
CA ASP A 147 -21.24 -11.11 13.07
C ASP A 147 -21.11 -10.96 14.59
N ARG A 148 -20.58 -11.99 15.26
CA ARG A 148 -20.24 -11.96 16.68
C ARG A 148 -18.72 -11.89 16.84
N LEU A 149 -18.25 -10.94 17.65
CA LEU A 149 -16.85 -10.83 18.00
C LEU A 149 -16.45 -11.95 18.98
N LEU A 150 -15.45 -12.76 18.61
CA LEU A 150 -15.08 -13.99 19.31
C LEU A 150 -13.81 -13.84 20.16
N ARG A 151 -12.74 -13.29 19.58
CA ARG A 151 -11.43 -13.16 20.21
C ARG A 151 -10.71 -11.91 19.73
N LYS A 152 -9.79 -11.41 20.56
CA LYS A 152 -8.87 -10.32 20.22
C LYS A 152 -7.42 -10.78 20.34
N LEU A 153 -6.57 -10.22 19.50
CA LEU A 153 -5.12 -10.29 19.58
C LEU A 153 -4.62 -8.90 19.98
N VAL A 154 -3.93 -8.80 21.11
CA VAL A 154 -3.58 -7.52 21.73
C VAL A 154 -2.08 -7.34 21.78
N ARG A 155 -1.63 -6.14 21.42
CA ARG A 155 -0.26 -5.66 21.64
C ARG A 155 -0.29 -4.57 22.71
N CYS A 156 0.51 -4.73 23.75
CA CYS A 156 0.60 -3.78 24.86
C CYS A 156 2.00 -3.18 24.95
N GLY A 157 2.10 -1.85 24.83
CA GLY A 157 3.36 -1.12 24.97
C GLY A 157 3.98 -1.24 26.36
N ALA A 158 3.18 -1.21 27.42
CA ALA A 158 3.67 -1.34 28.80
C ALA A 158 4.27 -2.72 29.10
N CYS A 159 3.68 -3.79 28.56
CA CYS A 159 4.25 -5.12 28.68
C CYS A 159 5.44 -5.36 27.73
N ALA A 160 5.68 -4.47 26.76
CA ALA A 160 6.69 -4.69 25.73
C ALA A 160 8.13 -4.66 26.27
N ASP A 161 8.35 -4.07 27.45
CA ASP A 161 9.67 -3.94 28.07
C ASP A 161 9.98 -5.06 29.09
N GLY A 162 9.06 -6.00 29.32
CA GLY A 162 9.25 -7.16 30.19
C GLY A 162 9.74 -8.44 29.47
N PRO A 163 10.12 -9.51 30.20
CA PRO A 163 10.43 -10.81 29.60
C PRO A 163 9.21 -11.40 28.86
N GLY A 164 9.36 -11.74 27.58
CA GLY A 164 8.24 -12.10 26.69
C GLY A 164 7.43 -10.89 26.20
N GLY A 165 7.92 -9.68 26.42
CA GLY A 165 7.29 -8.42 26.06
C GLY A 165 7.35 -8.10 24.56
N GLY A 166 6.22 -7.65 24.02
CA GLY A 166 6.10 -7.17 22.64
C GLY A 166 5.42 -8.16 21.70
N GLU A 167 5.25 -9.42 22.12
CA GLU A 167 4.47 -10.39 21.38
C GLU A 167 2.97 -10.09 21.46
N THR A 168 2.29 -10.22 20.34
CA THR A 168 0.83 -10.16 20.26
C THR A 168 0.22 -11.36 20.99
N ARG A 169 -0.75 -11.14 21.88
CA ARG A 169 -1.33 -12.20 22.71
C ARG A 169 -2.84 -12.36 22.50
N PRO A 170 -3.36 -13.59 22.50
CA PRO A 170 -4.80 -13.80 22.49
C PRO A 170 -5.43 -13.39 23.83
N ALA A 171 -6.59 -12.76 23.76
CA ALA A 171 -7.40 -12.42 24.91
C ALA A 171 -8.90 -12.60 24.62
N THR A 172 -9.67 -12.76 25.69
CA THR A 172 -11.13 -12.75 25.64
C THR A 172 -11.64 -11.35 25.34
N VAL A 173 -12.71 -11.28 24.59
CA VAL A 173 -13.40 -10.04 24.26
C VAL A 173 -14.31 -9.67 25.43
N ASP A 174 -14.30 -8.41 25.84
CA ASP A 174 -15.19 -7.86 26.87
C ASP A 174 -16.30 -6.99 26.25
N GLU A 175 -17.22 -6.48 27.08
CA GLU A 175 -18.34 -5.66 26.61
C GLU A 175 -17.88 -4.33 25.99
N ALA A 176 -16.79 -3.75 26.49
CA ALA A 176 -16.24 -2.50 25.97
C ALA A 176 -15.64 -2.70 24.57
N ASP A 177 -14.97 -3.82 24.34
CA ASP A 177 -14.47 -4.21 23.01
C ASP A 177 -15.61 -4.35 22.00
N VAL A 178 -16.71 -5.01 22.38
CA VAL A 178 -17.89 -5.19 21.51
C VAL A 178 -18.55 -3.85 21.22
N ALA A 179 -18.74 -3.01 22.24
CA ALA A 179 -19.33 -1.70 22.10
C ALA A 179 -18.51 -0.81 21.15
N LEU A 180 -17.18 -0.78 21.32
CA LEU A 180 -16.29 -0.02 20.44
C LEU A 180 -16.28 -0.58 19.01
N ALA A 181 -16.29 -1.90 18.86
CA ALA A 181 -16.27 -2.56 17.55
C ALA A 181 -17.53 -2.32 16.71
N LEU A 182 -18.67 -2.15 17.37
CA LEU A 182 -19.96 -1.88 16.74
C LEU A 182 -20.30 -0.38 16.67
N ALA A 183 -19.51 0.48 17.32
CA ALA A 183 -19.73 1.91 17.30
C ALA A 183 -19.50 2.49 15.90
N THR A 184 -20.44 3.32 15.46
CA THR A 184 -20.31 4.09 14.22
C THR A 184 -19.43 5.31 14.47
N PRO A 185 -18.28 5.44 13.78
CA PRO A 185 -17.48 6.66 13.89
C PRO A 185 -18.26 7.89 13.42
N PRO A 186 -18.12 9.05 14.08
CA PRO A 186 -18.91 10.24 13.78
C PRO A 186 -18.66 10.79 12.36
N ASP A 187 -17.45 10.59 11.84
CA ASP A 187 -16.97 11.04 10.52
C ASP A 187 -17.25 10.06 9.38
N LEU A 188 -17.88 8.91 9.66
CA LEU A 188 -18.05 7.83 8.67
C LEU A 188 -18.75 8.27 7.39
N ALA A 189 -19.80 9.09 7.48
CA ALA A 189 -20.59 9.49 6.33
C ALA A 189 -19.76 10.34 5.35
N GLU A 190 -19.00 11.30 5.87
CA GLU A 190 -18.08 12.14 5.11
C GLU A 190 -16.96 11.29 4.50
N VAL A 191 -16.34 10.42 5.30
CA VAL A 191 -15.30 9.49 4.83
C VAL A 191 -15.80 8.62 3.68
N ARG A 192 -17.00 8.04 3.79
CA ARG A 192 -17.60 7.24 2.70
C ARG A 192 -17.87 8.07 1.45
N ALA A 193 -18.30 9.32 1.59
CA ALA A 193 -18.52 10.21 0.44
C ALA A 193 -17.20 10.54 -0.27
N ALA A 194 -16.17 10.91 0.49
CA ALA A 194 -14.83 11.22 -0.02
C ALA A 194 -14.19 9.99 -0.70
N LEU A 195 -14.29 8.81 -0.09
CA LEU A 195 -13.75 7.59 -0.69
C LEU A 195 -14.46 7.21 -1.99
N ARG A 196 -15.78 7.39 -2.10
CA ARG A 196 -16.54 7.12 -3.34
C ARG A 196 -16.04 7.96 -4.51
N GLN A 197 -15.70 9.23 -4.28
CA GLN A 197 -15.20 10.13 -5.32
C GLN A 197 -13.85 9.68 -5.91
N ARG A 198 -13.09 8.84 -5.19
CA ARG A 198 -11.81 8.30 -5.66
C ARG A 198 -11.96 7.11 -6.63
N PHE A 199 -13.14 6.53 -6.78
CA PHE A 199 -13.35 5.40 -7.70
C PHE A 199 -13.68 5.91 -9.11
N PRO A 200 -12.91 5.51 -10.15
CA PRO A 200 -13.20 5.87 -11.53
C PRO A 200 -14.27 4.93 -12.12
N VAL A 201 -15.45 4.87 -11.51
CA VAL A 201 -16.56 4.04 -11.99
C VAL A 201 -17.56 4.85 -12.81
N PRO A 202 -18.10 4.31 -13.91
CA PRO A 202 -19.26 4.90 -14.59
C PRO A 202 -20.49 4.93 -13.69
N GLU A 203 -21.55 5.65 -14.08
CA GLU A 203 -22.76 5.87 -13.26
C GLU A 203 -23.44 4.57 -12.78
N ASP A 204 -23.30 3.46 -13.50
CA ASP A 204 -23.84 2.14 -13.16
C ASP A 204 -22.98 1.34 -12.15
N GLY A 205 -21.77 1.81 -11.83
CA GLY A 205 -20.83 1.16 -10.93
C GLY A 205 -21.00 1.51 -9.44
N ALA A 206 -22.01 2.31 -9.07
CA ALA A 206 -22.20 2.79 -7.69
C ALA A 206 -22.36 1.65 -6.67
N GLN A 207 -23.02 0.55 -7.06
CA GLN A 207 -23.17 -0.63 -6.20
C GLN A 207 -21.83 -1.34 -5.98
N LEU A 208 -21.00 -1.47 -7.02
CA LEU A 208 -19.68 -2.08 -6.93
C LEU A 208 -18.82 -1.34 -5.90
N VAL A 209 -18.80 -0.01 -5.96
CA VAL A 209 -18.06 0.82 -4.99
C VAL A 209 -18.58 0.62 -3.58
N THR A 210 -19.91 0.60 -3.42
CA THR A 210 -20.53 0.35 -2.12
C THR A 210 -20.15 -1.01 -1.56
N ASP A 211 -20.14 -2.05 -2.38
CA ASP A 211 -19.77 -3.41 -1.97
C ASP A 211 -18.27 -3.52 -1.64
N LEU A 212 -17.40 -2.84 -2.42
CA LEU A 212 -15.95 -2.78 -2.19
C LEU A 212 -15.63 -2.07 -0.88
N LEU A 213 -16.23 -0.90 -0.62
CA LEU A 213 -16.09 -0.22 0.68
C LEU A 213 -16.66 -1.09 1.80
N GLY A 214 -17.74 -1.81 1.53
CA GLY A 214 -18.34 -2.75 2.45
C GLY A 214 -17.39 -3.87 2.89
N LEU A 215 -16.34 -4.19 2.13
CA LEU A 215 -15.31 -5.16 2.51
C LEU A 215 -14.50 -4.75 3.74
N HIS A 216 -14.73 -3.57 4.30
CA HIS A 216 -14.11 -3.09 5.53
C HIS A 216 -15.17 -2.85 6.61
N THR A 217 -14.78 -2.84 7.87
CA THR A 217 -15.63 -2.26 8.92
C THR A 217 -15.60 -0.75 8.83
N ASP A 218 -16.58 -0.10 9.46
CA ASP A 218 -16.68 1.35 9.44
C ASP A 218 -15.44 2.02 10.06
N ARG A 219 -14.95 1.47 11.17
CA ARG A 219 -13.70 1.94 11.78
C ARG A 219 -12.46 1.65 10.93
N GLN A 220 -12.43 0.56 10.17
CA GLN A 220 -11.33 0.31 9.24
C GLN A 220 -11.33 1.34 8.10
N LEU A 221 -12.50 1.68 7.54
CA LEU A 221 -12.61 2.72 6.51
C LEU A 221 -12.12 4.07 7.02
N VAL A 222 -12.53 4.47 8.22
CA VAL A 222 -12.07 5.72 8.84
C VAL A 222 -10.57 5.70 9.09
N GLY A 223 -10.02 4.60 9.63
CA GLY A 223 -8.58 4.46 9.83
C GLY A 223 -7.78 4.53 8.53
N LEU A 224 -8.21 3.81 7.49
CA LEU A 224 -7.58 3.83 6.17
C LEU A 224 -7.68 5.20 5.49
N ALA A 225 -8.83 5.89 5.60
CA ALA A 225 -8.99 7.23 5.05
C ALA A 225 -8.05 8.24 5.72
N ARG A 226 -7.93 8.19 7.05
CA ARG A 226 -7.01 9.06 7.81
C ARG A 226 -5.55 8.84 7.42
N LEU A 227 -5.14 7.58 7.21
CA LEU A 227 -3.81 7.24 6.71
C LEU A 227 -3.56 7.81 5.32
N LEU A 228 -4.50 7.61 4.39
CA LEU A 228 -4.39 8.11 3.03
C LEU A 228 -4.32 9.64 2.99
N GLU A 229 -5.16 10.32 3.76
CA GLU A 229 -5.11 11.78 3.93
C GLU A 229 -3.82 12.25 4.62
N GLY A 230 -3.22 11.46 5.50
CA GLY A 230 -1.91 11.75 6.09
C GLY A 230 -0.84 11.79 5.01
N ILE A 231 -0.78 10.73 4.20
CA ILE A 231 0.17 10.58 3.10
C ILE A 231 0.02 11.70 2.07
N GLU A 232 -1.21 12.08 1.71
CA GLU A 232 -1.46 13.08 0.66
C GLU A 232 -1.32 14.54 1.10
N ARG A 233 -1.42 14.85 2.41
CA ARG A 233 -1.36 16.24 2.89
C ARG A 233 0.05 16.72 3.18
N GLU A 234 0.97 15.81 3.43
CA GLU A 234 2.34 16.14 3.79
C GLU A 234 3.15 16.38 2.51
N LEU A 235 3.75 17.57 2.39
CA LEU A 235 4.61 17.91 1.26
C LEU A 235 5.86 17.03 1.34
N ARG A 236 5.95 16.06 0.42
CA ARG A 236 7.01 15.07 0.38
C ARG A 236 7.62 15.00 -1.01
N ALA A 237 8.86 14.52 -1.09
CA ALA A 237 9.45 14.17 -2.37
C ALA A 237 8.63 13.04 -3.02
N GLU A 238 8.39 13.11 -4.33
CA GLU A 238 7.53 12.16 -5.06
C GLU A 238 7.90 10.68 -4.79
N PRO A 239 9.18 10.28 -4.67
CA PRO A 239 9.53 8.90 -4.33
C PRO A 239 9.13 8.45 -2.93
N ILE A 240 9.19 9.35 -1.94
CA ILE A 240 8.79 9.07 -0.56
C ILE A 240 7.27 8.88 -0.51
N GLU A 241 6.54 9.77 -1.17
CA GLU A 241 5.08 9.65 -1.28
C GLU A 241 4.70 8.35 -2.00
N ALA A 242 5.40 7.99 -3.08
CA ALA A 242 5.19 6.73 -3.79
C ALA A 242 5.41 5.50 -2.89
N ALA A 243 6.48 5.50 -2.09
CA ALA A 243 6.76 4.43 -1.13
C ALA A 243 5.66 4.31 -0.07
N LEU A 244 5.20 5.42 0.52
CA LEU A 244 4.13 5.43 1.51
C LEU A 244 2.79 4.98 0.90
N ARG A 245 2.45 5.41 -0.32
CA ARG A 245 1.26 4.94 -1.04
C ARG A 245 1.31 3.44 -1.33
N LEU A 246 2.48 2.90 -1.67
CA LEU A 246 2.67 1.45 -1.82
C LEU A 246 2.52 0.71 -0.48
N GLY A 247 3.03 1.27 0.62
CA GLY A 247 2.82 0.74 1.96
C GLY A 247 1.33 0.71 2.32
N PHE A 248 0.60 1.78 2.01
CA PHE A 248 -0.85 1.86 2.18
C PHE A 248 -1.59 0.81 1.34
N LEU A 249 -1.20 0.63 0.07
CA LEU A 249 -1.77 -0.40 -0.80
C LEU A 249 -1.58 -1.82 -0.22
N GLN A 250 -0.42 -2.10 0.38
CA GLN A 250 -0.17 -3.36 1.09
C GLN A 250 -1.06 -3.52 2.32
N ALA A 251 -1.57 -2.44 2.91
CA ALA A 251 -2.46 -2.46 4.08
C ALA A 251 -3.93 -2.72 3.72
N VAL A 252 -4.41 -2.21 2.58
CA VAL A 252 -5.84 -2.25 2.19
C VAL A 252 -6.36 -3.68 2.18
N LEU A 253 -5.75 -4.61 1.44
CA LEU A 253 -6.28 -5.97 1.34
C LEU A 253 -6.20 -6.76 2.66
N PRO A 254 -5.07 -6.78 3.40
CA PRO A 254 -4.99 -7.43 4.71
C PRO A 254 -5.91 -6.84 5.76
N ALA A 255 -6.23 -5.54 5.69
CA ALA A 255 -7.22 -4.90 6.54
C ALA A 255 -8.66 -5.11 6.06
N SER A 256 -8.92 -5.86 4.98
CA SER A 256 -10.29 -6.18 4.57
C SER A 256 -10.84 -7.41 5.31
N ARG A 257 -12.16 -7.54 5.31
CA ARG A 257 -12.93 -8.71 5.78
C ARG A 257 -12.64 -9.99 5.00
N LEU A 258 -11.77 -9.95 3.98
CA LEU A 258 -11.32 -11.13 3.25
C LEU A 258 -10.24 -11.91 4.01
N GLY A 259 -9.61 -11.33 5.04
CA GLY A 259 -8.54 -11.98 5.78
C GLY A 259 -8.99 -13.22 6.56
N LEU A 260 -8.40 -14.40 6.27
CA LEU A 260 -8.77 -15.67 6.92
C LEU A 260 -7.82 -16.20 7.99
N GLY A 261 -6.59 -15.71 8.12
CA GLY A 261 -5.62 -16.40 8.99
C GLY A 261 -4.26 -16.61 8.37
N SER A 262 -4.30 -17.23 7.19
CA SER A 262 -3.20 -18.02 6.65
C SER A 262 -2.32 -17.27 5.65
N GLY A 263 -2.41 -15.94 5.59
CA GLY A 263 -1.76 -15.11 4.57
C GLY A 263 -2.32 -15.31 3.15
N ARG A 264 -3.27 -16.25 2.96
CA ARG A 264 -4.00 -16.42 1.70
C ARG A 264 -5.28 -15.58 1.76
N LEU A 265 -5.37 -14.62 0.85
CA LEU A 265 -6.62 -13.94 0.57
C LEU A 265 -7.51 -14.87 -0.25
N PRO A 266 -8.77 -15.09 0.15
CA PRO A 266 -9.71 -15.88 -0.62
C PRO A 266 -10.08 -15.13 -1.91
N SER A 267 -10.46 -15.87 -2.95
CA SER A 267 -10.79 -15.28 -4.25
C SER A 267 -12.05 -14.43 -4.16
N LEU A 268 -11.91 -13.12 -4.35
CA LEU A 268 -13.06 -12.22 -4.49
C LEU A 268 -13.78 -12.51 -5.80
N ARG A 269 -15.11 -12.69 -5.75
CA ARG A 269 -15.91 -12.81 -6.97
C ARG A 269 -16.59 -11.47 -7.24
N ILE A 270 -16.28 -10.88 -8.38
CA ILE A 270 -16.98 -9.70 -8.90
C ILE A 270 -17.81 -10.17 -10.10
N ALA A 271 -19.12 -10.02 -10.04
CA ALA A 271 -20.03 -10.39 -11.11
C ALA A 271 -21.17 -9.37 -11.19
N SER A 272 -21.49 -8.93 -12.40
CA SER A 272 -22.60 -7.99 -12.65
C SER A 272 -22.56 -6.73 -11.76
N GLY A 273 -21.36 -6.14 -11.59
CA GLY A 273 -21.18 -4.94 -10.77
C GLY A 273 -21.36 -5.15 -9.26
N ARG A 274 -21.32 -6.39 -8.78
CA ARG A 274 -21.45 -6.73 -7.36
C ARG A 274 -20.29 -7.56 -6.85
N VAL A 275 -19.98 -7.41 -5.57
CA VAL A 275 -18.95 -8.19 -4.88
C VAL A 275 -19.60 -9.27 -4.02
N SER A 276 -19.21 -10.52 -4.26
CA SER A 276 -19.58 -11.65 -3.40
C SER A 276 -18.40 -12.04 -2.53
N ARG A 277 -18.63 -12.08 -1.21
CA ARG A 277 -17.62 -12.56 -0.25
C ARG A 277 -17.59 -14.08 -0.24
N PRO A 278 -16.40 -14.67 -0.12
CA PRO A 278 -16.26 -16.08 0.22
C PRO A 278 -16.94 -16.36 1.57
N GLY A 279 -17.81 -17.38 1.61
CA GLY A 279 -18.51 -17.80 2.82
C GLY A 279 -17.57 -18.49 3.80
N SER A 280 -16.78 -17.72 4.53
CA SER A 280 -16.03 -18.22 5.69
C SER A 280 -16.84 -17.94 6.94
N GLY A 281 -17.21 -18.98 7.70
CA GLY A 281 -17.95 -18.82 8.96
C GLY A 281 -17.22 -17.98 10.03
N SER A 282 -15.97 -17.57 9.76
CA SER A 282 -15.24 -16.57 10.53
C SER A 282 -14.39 -15.68 9.62
N TRP A 283 -14.09 -14.46 10.05
CA TRP A 283 -13.20 -13.53 9.35
C TRP A 283 -12.40 -12.69 10.36
N ARG A 284 -11.31 -12.07 9.91
CA ARG A 284 -10.41 -11.30 10.78
C ARG A 284 -10.40 -9.84 10.39
N GLU A 285 -10.65 -8.99 11.38
CA GLU A 285 -10.50 -7.55 11.29
C GLU A 285 -9.12 -7.16 11.81
N ARG A 286 -8.31 -6.50 10.98
CA ARG A 286 -7.00 -6.02 11.40
C ARG A 286 -7.02 -4.51 11.61
N SER A 287 -6.23 -4.04 12.57
CA SER A 287 -5.96 -2.61 12.74
C SER A 287 -5.32 -2.04 11.46
N PRO A 288 -5.87 -0.96 10.86
CA PRO A 288 -5.29 -0.31 9.69
C PRO A 288 -3.86 0.19 9.94
N TRP A 289 -3.56 0.68 11.14
CA TRP A 289 -2.23 1.14 11.50
C TRP A 289 -1.21 -0.01 11.45
N LEU A 290 -1.55 -1.14 12.08
CA LEU A 290 -0.70 -2.33 12.05
C LEU A 290 -0.47 -2.85 10.63
N ALA A 291 -1.53 -2.95 9.84
CA ALA A 291 -1.44 -3.41 8.46
C ALA A 291 -0.56 -2.47 7.61
N PHE A 292 -0.62 -1.16 7.88
CA PHE A 292 0.21 -0.16 7.22
C PHE A 292 1.67 -0.22 7.68
N GLU A 293 1.94 -0.44 8.95
CA GLU A 293 3.29 -0.65 9.48
C GLU A 293 3.97 -1.88 8.85
N GLU A 294 3.26 -3.01 8.74
CA GLU A 294 3.75 -4.21 8.03
C GLU A 294 3.99 -3.94 6.53
N GLY A 295 3.08 -3.19 5.91
CA GLY A 295 3.21 -2.74 4.52
C GLY A 295 4.44 -1.86 4.31
N PHE A 296 4.67 -0.90 5.20
CA PHE A 296 5.83 -0.02 5.20
C PHE A 296 7.13 -0.81 5.36
N VAL A 297 7.21 -1.73 6.33
CA VAL A 297 8.39 -2.59 6.53
C VAL A 297 8.72 -3.38 5.25
N SER A 298 7.70 -3.90 4.57
CA SER A 298 7.87 -4.62 3.30
C SER A 298 8.39 -3.70 2.18
N VAL A 299 7.83 -2.50 2.05
CA VAL A 299 8.27 -1.50 1.05
C VAL A 299 9.67 -0.99 1.36
N ARG A 300 10.00 -0.71 2.62
CA ARG A 300 11.34 -0.33 3.07
C ARG A 300 12.37 -1.39 2.71
N GLY A 301 12.07 -2.67 2.97
CA GLY A 301 12.91 -3.79 2.56
C GLY A 301 13.11 -3.88 1.04
N PHE A 302 12.05 -3.59 0.27
CA PHE A 302 12.12 -3.49 -1.19
C PHE A 302 12.99 -2.30 -1.65
N VAL A 303 12.84 -1.12 -1.06
CA VAL A 303 13.69 0.05 -1.37
C VAL A 303 15.16 -0.26 -1.06
N ALA A 304 15.43 -0.91 0.07
CA ALA A 304 16.79 -1.32 0.42
C ALA A 304 17.37 -2.30 -0.61
N SER A 305 16.58 -3.28 -1.10
CA SER A 305 17.06 -4.22 -2.12
C SER A 305 17.33 -3.56 -3.47
N LEU A 306 16.54 -2.53 -3.84
CA LEU A 306 16.81 -1.72 -5.01
C LEU A 306 18.16 -1.00 -4.92
N HIS A 307 18.67 -0.67 -3.74
CA HIS A 307 19.99 -0.04 -3.58
C HIS A 307 21.14 -1.05 -3.70
N VAL A 308 20.97 -2.27 -3.17
CA VAL A 308 21.97 -3.35 -3.28
C VAL A 308 22.21 -3.76 -4.73
N ASP A 309 21.18 -3.64 -5.57
CA ASP A 309 21.24 -3.97 -7.00
C ASP A 309 21.92 -2.89 -7.88
N ILE A 310 22.37 -1.77 -7.30
CA ILE A 310 23.03 -0.66 -8.00
C ILE A 310 24.53 -0.95 -8.12
N ALA A 311 24.99 -1.28 -9.33
CA ALA A 311 26.41 -1.20 -9.70
C ALA A 311 26.81 0.20 -10.24
N GLY A 312 25.93 1.20 -10.07
CA GLY A 312 25.93 2.53 -10.71
C GLY A 312 24.88 2.56 -11.84
N PRO A 313 23.97 3.57 -11.94
CA PRO A 313 24.21 5.01 -11.99
C PRO A 313 23.24 5.86 -11.11
N VAL A 314 23.25 7.19 -11.31
CA VAL A 314 22.43 8.24 -10.67
C VAL A 314 20.92 7.93 -10.78
N PRO A 315 20.08 8.26 -9.76
CA PRO A 315 18.63 8.15 -9.83
C PRO A 315 18.07 8.76 -11.12
N ALA A 316 17.00 8.16 -11.67
CA ALA A 316 16.41 8.65 -12.90
C ALA A 316 15.98 10.12 -12.76
N ARG A 317 16.25 10.93 -13.79
CA ARG A 317 15.62 12.25 -13.92
C ARG A 317 14.38 12.08 -14.77
N LEU A 318 13.21 12.16 -14.14
CA LEU A 318 11.95 12.01 -14.86
C LEU A 318 11.58 13.31 -15.57
N GLY A 319 11.23 13.19 -16.84
CA GLY A 319 10.69 14.25 -17.67
C GLY A 319 9.20 14.11 -17.91
N SER A 320 8.54 15.22 -18.26
CA SER A 320 7.12 15.29 -18.61
C SER A 320 6.83 14.83 -20.04
N ASP A 321 7.78 15.02 -20.96
CA ASP A 321 7.59 14.94 -22.40
C ASP A 321 8.84 14.45 -23.13
N LEU A 322 8.69 14.11 -24.41
CA LEU A 322 9.79 13.61 -25.23
C LEU A 322 10.89 14.67 -25.45
N ALA A 323 10.57 15.96 -25.43
CA ALA A 323 11.55 17.04 -25.58
C ALA A 323 12.56 17.04 -24.43
N SER A 324 12.10 16.82 -23.20
CA SER A 324 12.99 16.72 -22.03
C SER A 324 14.04 15.60 -22.15
N LEU A 325 13.75 14.53 -22.89
CA LEU A 325 14.73 13.48 -23.22
C LEU A 325 15.69 13.94 -24.30
N ALA A 326 15.19 14.62 -25.33
CA ALA A 326 16.00 15.15 -26.43
C ALA A 326 17.04 16.15 -25.92
N ASP A 327 16.62 17.06 -25.03
CA ASP A 327 17.47 18.10 -24.44
C ASP A 327 18.43 17.57 -23.35
N GLY A 328 18.28 16.31 -22.93
CA GLY A 328 19.12 15.68 -21.91
C GLY A 328 18.81 16.07 -20.46
N HIS A 329 17.78 16.90 -20.25
CA HIS A 329 17.28 17.27 -18.93
C HIS A 329 16.74 16.05 -18.18
N ALA A 330 16.03 15.16 -18.88
CA ALA A 330 15.52 13.90 -18.37
C ALA A 330 16.34 12.71 -18.88
N THR A 331 16.35 11.64 -18.09
CA THR A 331 16.87 10.33 -18.50
C THR A 331 15.74 9.33 -18.75
N ALA A 332 14.56 9.58 -18.19
CA ALA A 332 13.38 8.76 -18.43
C ALA A 332 12.09 9.59 -18.54
N VAL A 333 11.16 9.13 -19.38
CA VAL A 333 9.77 9.63 -19.44
C VAL A 333 8.83 8.46 -19.12
N MET A 334 7.82 8.72 -18.30
CA MET A 334 6.90 7.69 -17.85
C MET A 334 5.45 8.15 -17.94
N ARG A 335 4.60 7.35 -18.57
CA ARG A 335 3.17 7.61 -18.70
C ARG A 335 2.37 6.35 -18.41
N VAL A 336 1.10 6.52 -18.05
CA VAL A 336 0.15 5.41 -18.07
C VAL A 336 -0.28 5.19 -19.51
N SER A 337 -0.20 3.95 -19.99
CA SER A 337 -0.58 3.56 -21.35
C SER A 337 -2.10 3.74 -21.54
N THR A 338 -2.48 4.86 -22.12
CA THR A 338 -3.86 5.19 -22.50
C THR A 338 -3.89 5.66 -23.95
N PRO A 339 -5.02 5.54 -24.67
CA PRO A 339 -5.12 6.07 -26.03
C PRO A 339 -4.76 7.55 -26.13
N ALA A 340 -5.15 8.35 -25.13
CA ALA A 340 -4.80 9.77 -25.06
C ALA A 340 -3.29 9.99 -24.87
N ALA A 341 -2.64 9.21 -23.99
CA ALA A 341 -1.19 9.31 -23.79
C ALA A 341 -0.40 8.93 -25.05
N LEU A 342 -0.85 7.91 -25.79
CA LEU A 342 -0.25 7.51 -27.07
C LEU A 342 -0.44 8.59 -28.15
N GLY A 343 -1.62 9.20 -28.24
CA GLY A 343 -1.89 10.31 -29.15
C GLY A 343 -0.98 11.51 -28.88
N SER A 344 -0.92 11.95 -27.62
CA SER A 344 -0.04 13.04 -27.20
C SER A 344 1.45 12.73 -27.46
N MET A 345 1.90 11.49 -27.24
CA MET A 345 3.28 11.11 -27.59
C MET A 345 3.54 11.14 -29.09
N SER A 346 2.57 10.78 -29.92
CA SER A 346 2.70 10.87 -31.38
C SER A 346 2.84 12.32 -31.85
N GLU A 347 2.08 13.23 -31.24
CA GLU A 347 2.16 14.67 -31.52
C GLU A 347 3.52 15.24 -31.08
N GLU A 348 3.98 14.88 -29.88
CA GLU A 348 5.31 15.27 -29.38
C GLU A 348 6.44 14.74 -30.26
N ALA A 349 6.35 13.48 -30.71
CA ALA A 349 7.34 12.89 -31.59
C ALA A 349 7.40 13.63 -32.93
N ALA A 350 6.25 13.95 -33.53
CA ALA A 350 6.18 14.72 -34.77
C ALA A 350 6.71 16.16 -34.62
N ALA A 351 6.62 16.75 -33.42
CA ALA A 351 7.17 18.07 -33.14
C ALA A 351 8.71 18.05 -33.01
N LEU A 352 9.32 16.90 -32.75
CA LEU A 352 10.77 16.74 -32.62
C LEU A 352 11.49 16.48 -33.96
N GLY A 353 10.76 16.11 -35.01
CA GLY A 353 11.28 15.92 -36.38
C GLY A 353 11.03 14.53 -36.93
#